data_AF-A0A5J6WI58-F1
#
_entry.id   AF-A0A5J6WI58-F1
#
_cell.length_a   1.000
_cell.length_b   1.000
_cell.length_c   1.000
_cell.angle_alpha   90.00
_cell.angle_beta   90.00
_cell.angle_gamma   90.00
#
_symmetry.space_group_name_H-M   'P 1'
#
loop_
_entity.id
_entity.type
_entity.pdbx_description
1 polymer ?
#
loop_
_entity_poly.entity_id
_entity_poly.type
_entity_poly.pdbx_seq_one_letter_code
_entity_poly.pdbx_strand_id
1 'polypeptide(L)'
;MSQKFKKPVLRSSQTQILLDVAASSDALLFGSNLHVDYFKSSSQLLPIYSFEKEAEYHIDLFLIQHQRNRNNSAHKWFKSLMLSQLRVLLTTNVM
;
A
#
# COMPACT_ATOMS: atom_id res chain seq x y z
N MET A 1 18.60 25.08 8.59
CA MET A 1 19.37 23.83 8.69
C MET A 1 18.71 22.81 7.78
N SER A 2 19.39 22.35 6.73
CA SER A 2 18.88 21.30 5.84
C SER A 2 18.85 19.98 6.62
N GLN A 3 17.66 19.50 6.99
CA GLN A 3 17.49 18.13 7.49
C GLN A 3 17.85 17.18 6.34
N LYS A 4 19.07 16.64 6.39
CA LYS A 4 19.44 15.48 5.55
C LYS A 4 18.61 14.30 6.03
N PHE A 5 17.48 14.05 5.38
CA PHE A 5 16.72 12.81 5.57
C PHE A 5 17.70 11.64 5.38
N LYS A 6 17.86 10.82 6.42
CA LYS A 6 18.69 9.61 6.32
C LYS A 6 18.08 8.75 5.22
N LYS A 7 18.90 8.40 4.21
CA LYS A 7 18.46 7.54 3.12
C LYS A 7 18.01 6.20 3.71
N PRO A 8 16.97 5.55 3.14
CA PRO A 8 16.57 4.21 3.53
C PRO A 8 17.79 3.28 3.47
N VAL A 9 17.99 2.49 4.53
CA VAL A 9 19.11 1.55 4.63
C VAL A 9 18.99 0.44 3.57
N LEU A 10 17.75 0.04 3.27
CA LEU A 10 17.42 -0.97 2.29
C LEU A 10 16.21 -0.55 1.46
N ARG A 11 16.24 -0.85 0.16
CA ARG A 11 15.13 -0.63 -0.78
C ARG A 11 14.96 -1.91 -1.60
N SER A 12 13.72 -2.32 -1.79
CA SER A 12 13.37 -3.48 -2.62
C SER A 12 12.11 -3.17 -3.40
N SER A 13 12.01 -3.71 -4.63
CA SER A 13 10.79 -3.71 -5.42
C SER A 13 9.80 -4.80 -4.99
N GLN A 14 10.25 -5.73 -4.14
CA GLN A 14 9.45 -6.84 -3.63
C GLN A 14 9.15 -6.60 -2.15
N THR A 15 7.86 -6.45 -1.83
CA THR A 15 7.39 -6.25 -0.45
C THR A 15 7.82 -7.38 0.46
N GLN A 16 7.79 -8.63 0.00
CA GLN A 16 8.16 -9.79 0.83
C GLN A 16 9.58 -9.68 1.41
N ILE A 17 10.55 -9.24 0.61
CA ILE A 17 11.93 -9.04 1.08
C ILE A 17 11.98 -7.99 2.19
N LEU A 18 11.19 -6.91 2.07
CA LEU A 18 11.14 -5.88 3.10
C LEU A 18 10.52 -6.41 4.39
N LEU A 19 9.51 -7.28 4.29
CA LEU A 19 8.89 -7.94 5.43
C LEU A 19 9.86 -8.89 6.12
N ASP A 20 10.57 -9.73 5.37
CA ASP A 20 11.52 -10.70 5.92
C ASP A 20 12.66 -9.99 6.68
N VAL A 21 13.14 -8.86 6.15
CA VAL A 21 14.15 -8.02 6.82
C VAL A 21 13.57 -7.38 8.08
N ALA A 22 12.37 -6.80 8.02
CA ALA A 22 11.73 -6.19 9.19
C ALA A 22 11.45 -7.23 10.29
N ALA A 23 11.11 -8.47 9.93
CA ALA A 23 10.83 -9.54 10.89
C ALA A 23 12.09 -10.10 11.59
N SER A 24 13.26 -9.95 10.99
CA SER A 24 14.53 -10.52 11.48
C SER A 24 15.52 -9.46 12.01
N SER A 25 15.09 -8.20 12.13
CA SER A 25 15.96 -7.10 12.56
C SER A 25 15.20 -6.01 13.33
N ASP A 26 15.93 -5.05 13.90
CA ASP A 26 15.36 -3.86 14.55
C ASP A 26 14.96 -2.76 13.54
N ALA A 27 14.75 -3.11 12.27
CA ALA A 27 14.42 -2.16 11.22
C ALA A 27 12.92 -1.80 11.23
N LEU A 28 12.63 -0.53 10.96
CA LEU A 28 11.26 -0.07 10.72
C LEU A 28 10.93 -0.13 9.24
N LEU A 29 9.75 -0.67 8.93
CA LEU A 29 9.19 -0.63 7.59
C LEU A 29 8.35 0.63 7.40
N PHE A 30 8.71 1.44 6.40
CA PHE A 30 7.88 2.54 5.92
C PHE A 30 7.24 2.12 4.59
N GLY A 31 5.92 2.21 4.49
CA GLY A 31 5.20 1.74 3.31
C GLY A 31 3.73 2.14 3.30
N SER A 32 3.03 1.67 2.26
CA SER A 32 1.60 1.93 2.09
C SER A 32 0.77 1.26 3.18
N ASN A 33 -0.29 1.94 3.63
CA ASN A 33 -1.25 1.41 4.59
C ASN A 33 -2.20 0.35 4.00
N LEU A 34 -2.16 0.10 2.68
CA LEU A 34 -3.03 -0.88 1.98
C LEU A 34 -3.00 -2.30 2.56
N HIS A 35 -1.94 -2.67 3.28
CA HIS A 35 -1.75 -4.00 3.83
C HIS A 35 -1.74 -4.02 5.37
N VAL A 36 -2.04 -2.90 6.02
CA VAL A 36 -1.96 -2.78 7.49
C VAL A 36 -2.85 -3.80 8.17
N ASP A 37 -4.08 -4.00 7.71
CA ASP A 37 -4.99 -4.99 8.31
C ASP A 37 -4.50 -6.43 8.14
N TYR A 38 -3.93 -6.76 6.98
CA TYR A 38 -3.31 -8.06 6.76
C TYR A 38 -2.15 -8.28 7.74
N PHE A 39 -1.28 -7.29 7.91
CA PHE A 39 -0.15 -7.40 8.82
C PHE A 39 -0.54 -7.43 10.30
N LYS A 40 -1.57 -6.66 10.68
CA LYS A 40 -2.18 -6.73 12.02
C LYS A 40 -2.73 -8.13 12.29
N SER A 41 -3.49 -8.70 11.35
CA SER A 41 -4.12 -10.02 11.54
C SER A 41 -3.12 -11.19 11.55
N SER A 42 -1.99 -11.04 10.86
CA SER A 42 -0.93 -12.05 10.79
C SER A 42 0.12 -11.91 11.90
N SER A 43 0.01 -10.90 12.76
CA SER A 43 1.00 -10.56 13.80
C SER A 43 2.42 -10.36 13.26
N GLN A 44 2.57 -10.11 11.96
CA GLN A 44 3.89 -9.95 11.31
C GLN A 44 4.44 -8.54 11.51
N LEU A 45 3.59 -7.52 11.54
CA LEU A 45 3.98 -6.14 11.81
C LEU A 45 2.97 -5.46 12.72
N LEU A 46 3.49 -4.65 13.64
CA LEU A 46 2.70 -3.74 14.45
C LEU A 46 2.85 -2.33 13.86
N PRO A 47 1.75 -1.67 13.43
CA PRO A 47 1.82 -0.28 13.02
C PRO A 47 2.11 0.61 14.24
N ILE A 48 3.19 1.39 14.18
CA ILE A 48 3.62 2.26 15.28
C ILE A 48 3.36 3.75 15.00
N TYR A 49 3.12 4.12 13.74
CA TYR A 49 2.85 5.49 13.31
C TYR A 49 2.02 5.47 12.01
N SER A 50 1.10 6.42 11.87
CA SER A 50 0.31 6.62 10.63
C SER A 50 0.52 8.04 10.11
N PHE A 51 0.73 8.15 8.80
CA PHE A 51 0.89 9.40 8.07
C PHE A 51 -0.41 9.84 7.37
N GLU A 52 -1.57 9.35 7.81
CA GLU A 52 -2.85 9.62 7.16
C GLU A 52 -3.23 11.10 7.13
N LYS A 53 -2.77 11.89 8.11
CA LYS A 53 -3.10 13.33 8.20
C LYS A 53 -2.17 14.19 7.37
N GLU A 54 -1.05 13.64 6.93
CA GLU A 54 0.03 14.31 6.24
C GLU A 54 -0.09 14.09 4.74
N ALA A 55 -0.78 15.00 4.06
CA ALA A 55 -1.11 14.90 2.63
C ALA A 55 0.11 14.70 1.71
N GLU A 56 1.30 15.12 2.14
CA GLU A 56 2.56 14.91 1.41
C GLU A 56 2.96 13.43 1.28
N TYR A 57 2.41 12.54 2.11
CA TYR A 57 2.62 11.10 2.05
C TYR A 57 1.49 10.33 1.37
N HIS A 58 0.45 11.03 0.89
CA HIS A 58 -0.60 10.39 0.09
C HIS A 58 -0.09 10.08 -1.31
N ILE A 59 -0.53 8.94 -1.84
CA ILE A 59 -0.19 8.48 -3.18
C ILE A 59 -1.47 8.23 -3.98
N ASP A 60 -1.48 8.70 -5.23
CA ASP A 60 -2.59 8.43 -6.14
C ASP A 60 -2.55 6.99 -6.63
N LEU A 61 -3.71 6.33 -6.62
CA LEU A 61 -3.88 4.98 -7.15
C LEU A 61 -4.66 5.02 -8.47
N PHE A 62 -4.07 4.48 -9.54
CA PHE A 62 -4.68 4.45 -10.87
C PHE A 62 -4.98 3.03 -11.32
N LEU A 63 -6.21 2.80 -11.80
CA LEU A 63 -6.59 1.57 -12.50
C LEU A 63 -6.42 1.75 -14.00
N ILE A 64 -5.34 1.18 -14.55
CA ILE A 64 -5.01 1.29 -15.98
C ILE A 64 -5.77 0.24 -16.78
N GLN A 65 -6.44 0.67 -17.86
CA GLN A 65 -7.18 -0.21 -18.77
C GLN A 65 -6.78 0.07 -20.22
N HIS A 66 -6.53 -1.00 -20.98
CA HIS A 66 -6.30 -0.87 -22.42
C HIS A 66 -7.59 -0.49 -23.16
N GLN A 67 -7.52 0.48 -24.07
CA GLN A 67 -8.69 1.02 -24.77
C GLN A 67 -9.49 -0.05 -25.53
N ARG A 68 -8.79 -1.02 -26.14
CA ARG A 68 -9.39 -2.17 -26.85
C ARG A 68 -10.37 -3.00 -25.99
N ASN A 69 -10.18 -2.99 -24.67
CA ASN A 69 -10.99 -3.77 -23.73
C ASN A 69 -12.22 -2.97 -23.22
N ARG A 70 -12.42 -1.73 -23.67
CA ARG A 70 -13.49 -0.85 -23.16
C ARG A 70 -14.89 -1.41 -23.36
N ASN A 71 -15.10 -2.16 -24.45
CA ASN A 71 -16.41 -2.72 -24.81
C ASN A 71 -16.57 -4.19 -24.43
N ASN A 72 -15.53 -4.83 -23.90
CA ASN A 72 -15.59 -6.24 -23.50
C ASN A 72 -16.35 -6.38 -22.16
N SER A 73 -17.43 -7.15 -22.17
CA SER A 73 -18.33 -7.32 -21.00
C SER A 73 -17.61 -7.90 -19.78
N ALA A 74 -16.71 -8.87 -19.96
CA ALA A 74 -15.94 -9.45 -18.86
C ALA A 74 -15.00 -8.42 -18.22
N HIS A 75 -14.37 -7.56 -19.03
CA HIS A 75 -13.51 -6.49 -18.51
C HIS A 75 -14.31 -5.39 -17.80
N LYS A 76 -15.52 -5.06 -18.29
CA LYS A 76 -16.41 -4.11 -17.59
C LYS A 76 -16.83 -4.66 -16.22
N TRP A 77 -17.24 -5.93 -16.17
CA TRP A 77 -17.57 -6.61 -14.92
C TRP A 77 -16.38 -6.62 -13.96
N PHE A 78 -15.22 -7.06 -14.43
CA PHE A 78 -14.02 -7.12 -13.59
C PHE A 78 -13.60 -5.74 -13.08
N LYS A 79 -13.65 -4.70 -13.93
CA LYS A 79 -13.40 -3.32 -13.49
C LYS A 79 -14.36 -2.90 -12.38
N SER A 80 -15.65 -3.19 -12.52
CA SER A 80 -16.64 -2.84 -11.51
C SER A 80 -16.39 -3.58 -10.19
N LEU A 81 -16.04 -4.86 -10.27
CA LEU A 81 -15.67 -5.67 -9.11
C LEU A 81 -14.40 -5.14 -8.43
N MET A 82 -13.35 -4.85 -9.19
CA MET A 82 -12.12 -4.29 -8.66
C MET A 82 -12.35 -2.94 -7.97
N LEU A 83 -13.11 -2.04 -8.61
CA LEU A 83 -13.39 -0.72 -8.02
C LEU A 83 -14.25 -0.82 -6.75
N SER A 84 -15.19 -1.76 -6.67
CA SER A 84 -15.98 -1.94 -5.45
C SER A 84 -15.11 -2.47 -4.31
N GLN A 85 -14.26 -3.47 -4.57
CA GLN A 85 -13.35 -4.03 -3.57
C GLN A 85 -12.29 -3.01 -3.13
N LEU A 86 -11.69 -2.28 -4.07
CA LEU A 86 -10.69 -1.25 -3.75
C LEU A 86 -11.29 -0.11 -2.93
N ARG A 87 -12.52 0.31 -3.20
CA ARG A 87 -13.19 1.33 -2.37
C ARG A 87 -13.34 0.87 -0.93
N VAL A 88 -13.78 -0.37 -0.71
CA VAL A 88 -13.90 -0.93 0.64
C VAL A 88 -12.53 -0.93 1.31
N LEU A 89 -11.49 -1.49 0.68
CA LEU A 89 -10.14 -1.51 1.25
C LEU A 89 -9.62 -0.10 1.57
N LEU A 90 -9.84 0.87 0.69
CA LEU A 90 -9.35 2.24 0.85
C LEU A 90 -10.16 3.09 1.84
N THR A 91 -11.43 2.76 2.12
CA THR A 91 -12.23 3.49 3.11
C THR A 91 -12.20 2.86 4.50
N THR A 92 -12.04 1.54 4.60
CA THR A 92 -11.89 0.84 5.89
C THR A 92 -10.58 1.21 6.60
N ASN A 93 -9.53 1.56 5.84
CA ASN A 93 -8.23 1.99 6.38
C ASN A 93 -8.15 3.51 6.68
N VAL A 94 -9.29 4.23 6.76
CA VAL A 94 -9.37 5.68 7.04
C VAL A 94 -10.08 5.98 8.38
N MET A 95 -10.24 4.98 9.25
CA MET A 95 -10.70 5.13 10.65
C MET A 95 -9.65 4.63 11.63
#